data_AF-A0A7J7QMC6-F1
#
_entry.id   AF-A0A7J7QMC6-F1
#
_cell.length_a   1.000
_cell.length_b   1.000
_cell.length_c   1.000
_cell.angle_alpha   90.00
_cell.angle_beta   90.00
_cell.angle_gamma   90.00
#
_symmetry.space_group_name_H-M   'P 1'
#
loop_
_entity.id
_entity.type
_entity.pdbx_description
1 polymer ?
#
loop_
_entity_poly.entity_id
_entity_poly.type
_entity_poly.pdbx_seq_one_letter_code
_entity_poly.pdbx_strand_id
1 'polypeptide(L)'
;MYALLNADSSAKDALSVHWASPRHIQAPCSDDGAATSHPQPPLSVLDALAAPTVFMQQALVFPKAIGAADLASALQLVLADFPALGYRLSQDQHGRLCLRPPAHQAVAGITLLQGTSPSTLQQLLQHGNGISSRRFADPTPPEHTPQQQQQQQQLVALPELPAALFGHLPGALLPAYLDDAELALVHVALVQLPGGGCVLGLRMSHLLGDWSSARLLLCSIAAAYSQVQQQQQQQQQQQHQQQQQQHAVTLQLLEVAAAAAAACHSCRS
;
A
#
# COMPACT_ATOMS: atom_id res chain seq x y z
N MET A 1 -9.46 4.62 -20.86
CA MET A 1 -10.12 3.40 -21.37
C MET A 1 -9.79 2.29 -20.36
N TYR A 2 -10.73 1.91 -19.51
CA TYR A 2 -10.45 0.98 -18.40
C TYR A 2 -10.35 -0.45 -18.94
N ALA A 3 -9.18 -1.09 -18.78
CA ALA A 3 -9.06 -2.51 -18.99
C ALA A 3 -9.88 -3.23 -17.91
N LEU A 4 -11.04 -3.76 -18.32
CA LEU A 4 -11.78 -4.76 -17.57
C LEU A 4 -10.83 -5.94 -17.34
N LEU A 5 -10.39 -6.12 -16.09
CA LEU A 5 -9.67 -7.30 -15.64
C LEU A 5 -10.65 -8.48 -15.67
N ASN A 6 -10.95 -9.00 -16.86
CA ASN A 6 -11.67 -10.26 -17.00
C ASN A 6 -10.69 -11.39 -16.72
N ALA A 7 -10.60 -11.76 -15.44
CA ALA A 7 -9.94 -12.96 -14.98
C ALA A 7 -10.78 -14.19 -15.37
N ASP A 8 -10.68 -14.62 -16.62
CA ASP A 8 -11.35 -15.83 -17.08
C ASP A 8 -10.48 -17.09 -16.94
N SER A 9 -11.03 -18.00 -16.13
CA SER A 9 -10.89 -19.45 -16.09
C SER A 9 -9.50 -20.06 -15.89
N SER A 10 -9.11 -20.22 -14.62
CA SER A 10 -8.83 -21.56 -14.02
C SER A 10 -8.47 -21.49 -12.53
N ALA A 11 -8.02 -20.33 -12.04
CA ALA A 11 -7.71 -20.04 -10.62
C ALA A 11 -8.90 -19.38 -9.86
N LYS A 12 -10.12 -19.50 -10.38
CA LYS A 12 -11.30 -18.69 -10.00
C LYS A 12 -11.78 -18.85 -8.54
N ASP A 13 -11.36 -19.88 -7.81
CA ASP A 13 -11.99 -20.20 -6.53
C ASP A 13 -11.24 -19.70 -5.29
N ALA A 14 -9.93 -19.41 -5.38
CA ALA A 14 -9.17 -19.10 -4.16
C ALA A 14 -9.46 -17.69 -3.61
N LEU A 15 -9.54 -16.69 -4.48
CA LEU A 15 -9.76 -15.29 -4.09
C LEU A 15 -10.63 -14.57 -5.12
N SER A 16 -11.95 -14.71 -5.01
CA SER A 16 -12.87 -13.81 -5.74
C SER A 16 -12.79 -12.42 -5.12
N VAL A 17 -12.62 -11.37 -5.91
CA VAL A 17 -12.47 -10.01 -5.39
C VAL A 17 -13.50 -9.09 -6.03
N HIS A 18 -14.23 -8.37 -5.19
CA HIS A 18 -15.04 -7.23 -5.59
C HIS A 18 -14.21 -5.96 -5.45
N TRP A 19 -13.87 -5.34 -6.57
CA TRP A 19 -13.03 -4.15 -6.61
C TRP A 19 -13.87 -2.87 -6.53
N ALA A 20 -13.40 -1.92 -5.74
CA ALA A 20 -13.81 -0.52 -5.80
C ALA A 20 -13.11 0.19 -6.96
N SER A 21 -13.54 1.42 -7.26
CA SER A 21 -12.87 2.27 -8.24
C SER A 21 -11.39 2.49 -7.85
N PRO A 22 -10.44 2.36 -8.80
CA PRO A 22 -9.03 2.62 -8.53
C PRO A 22 -8.81 4.03 -7.97
N ARG A 23 -7.93 4.15 -6.97
CA ARG A 23 -7.52 5.44 -6.41
C ARG A 23 -6.08 5.73 -6.79
N HIS A 24 -5.82 6.88 -7.41
CA HIS A 24 -4.46 7.31 -7.71
C HIS A 24 -3.88 8.10 -6.53
N ILE A 25 -2.77 7.61 -5.98
CA ILE A 25 -2.03 8.29 -4.91
C ILE A 25 -1.02 9.21 -5.56
N GLN A 26 -1.31 10.50 -5.56
CA GLN A 26 -0.49 11.53 -6.22
C GLN A 26 0.72 11.91 -5.38
N ALA A 27 1.82 12.27 -6.06
CA ALA A 27 2.96 12.89 -5.41
C ALA A 27 2.57 14.30 -4.93
N PRO A 28 3.11 14.80 -3.82
CA PRO A 28 2.92 16.19 -3.43
C PRO A 28 3.41 17.08 -4.57
N CYS A 29 2.50 17.84 -5.19
CA CYS A 29 2.86 18.82 -6.19
C CYS A 29 3.68 19.90 -5.49
N SER A 30 4.94 20.06 -5.87
CA SER A 30 5.68 21.26 -5.52
C SER A 30 5.10 22.37 -6.40
N ASP A 31 4.30 23.27 -5.84
CA ASP A 31 3.65 24.39 -6.52
C ASP A 31 4.63 25.46 -7.05
N ASP A 32 5.92 25.15 -7.10
CA ASP A 32 6.91 26.01 -7.72
C ASP A 32 6.77 25.94 -9.25
N GLY A 33 5.95 26.86 -9.77
CA GLY A 33 5.63 27.10 -11.17
C GLY A 33 6.80 27.49 -12.08
N ALA A 34 8.03 27.09 -11.76
CA ALA A 34 9.13 27.05 -12.69
C ALA A 34 9.24 25.60 -13.18
N ALA A 35 8.62 25.32 -14.33
CA ALA A 35 8.87 24.11 -15.11
C ALA A 35 10.34 24.11 -15.59
N THR A 36 11.28 23.92 -14.68
CA THR A 36 12.65 23.60 -15.03
C THR A 36 12.56 22.22 -15.64
N SER A 37 12.61 22.20 -16.98
CA SER A 37 12.74 21.02 -17.82
C SER A 37 14.07 20.35 -17.53
N HIS A 38 14.26 19.85 -16.31
CA HIS A 38 15.40 19.01 -16.01
C HIS A 38 15.23 17.77 -16.88
N PRO A 39 16.16 17.54 -17.82
CA PRO A 39 16.06 16.40 -18.71
C PRO A 39 16.07 15.14 -17.84
N GLN A 40 14.95 14.43 -17.82
CA GLN A 40 14.89 13.14 -17.13
C GLN A 40 15.91 12.21 -17.82
N PRO A 41 16.78 11.54 -17.06
CA PRO A 41 17.75 10.65 -17.65
C PRO A 41 17.02 9.54 -18.42
N PRO A 42 17.52 9.14 -19.59
CA PRO A 42 17.01 7.96 -20.25
C PRO A 42 17.19 6.74 -19.34
N LEU A 43 16.34 5.73 -19.54
CA LEU A 43 16.50 4.44 -18.89
C LEU A 43 17.89 3.87 -19.20
N SER A 44 18.50 3.20 -18.21
CA SER A 44 19.76 2.52 -18.47
C SER A 44 19.54 1.38 -19.46
N VAL A 45 20.62 0.89 -20.08
CA VAL A 45 20.54 -0.27 -20.98
C VAL A 45 19.96 -1.49 -20.25
N LEU A 46 20.27 -1.67 -18.97
CA LEU A 46 19.73 -2.77 -18.16
C LEU A 46 18.22 -2.62 -17.96
N ASP A 47 17.76 -1.41 -17.64
CA ASP A 47 16.33 -1.13 -17.47
C ASP A 47 15.57 -1.31 -18.79
N ALA A 48 16.15 -0.86 -19.91
CA ALA A 48 15.55 -1.00 -21.24
C ALA A 48 15.50 -2.47 -21.72
N LEU A 49 16.48 -3.30 -21.31
CA LEU A 49 16.51 -4.74 -21.61
C LEU A 49 15.53 -5.54 -20.75
N ALA A 50 15.29 -5.09 -19.52
CA ALA A 50 14.23 -5.64 -18.68
C ALA A 50 12.91 -5.30 -19.36
N ALA A 51 12.39 -6.26 -20.15
CA ALA A 51 11.38 -5.96 -21.14
C ALA A 51 10.23 -5.13 -20.54
N PRO A 52 9.78 -4.08 -21.25
CA PRO A 52 8.73 -3.12 -20.83
C PRO A 52 7.41 -3.75 -20.39
N THR A 53 7.23 -5.05 -20.66
CA THR A 53 6.01 -5.82 -20.44
C THR A 53 6.07 -6.64 -19.16
N VAL A 54 7.22 -6.71 -18.49
CA VAL A 54 7.38 -7.56 -17.31
C VAL A 54 7.10 -6.72 -16.07
N PHE A 55 6.06 -7.13 -15.35
CA PHE A 55 5.77 -6.65 -14.01
C PHE A 55 6.17 -7.72 -13.01
N MET A 56 6.90 -7.32 -11.97
CA MET A 56 7.03 -8.11 -10.76
C MET A 56 5.71 -8.05 -10.01
N GLN A 57 5.27 -9.17 -9.47
CA GLN A 57 4.09 -9.24 -8.63
C GLN A 57 4.41 -10.00 -7.35
N GLN A 58 4.06 -9.42 -6.21
CA GLN A 58 4.18 -10.03 -4.91
C GLN A 58 2.87 -9.84 -4.16
N ALA A 59 2.49 -10.83 -3.36
CA ALA A 59 1.36 -10.71 -2.47
C ALA A 59 1.70 -11.21 -1.08
N LEU A 60 1.15 -10.53 -0.08
CA LEU A 60 1.37 -10.74 1.33
C LEU A 60 0.01 -10.89 2.00
N VAL A 61 -0.12 -11.90 2.87
CA VAL A 61 -1.35 -12.15 3.62
C VAL A 61 -1.13 -11.76 5.07
N PHE A 62 -2.03 -10.93 5.61
CA PHE A 62 -1.95 -10.42 6.97
C PHE A 62 -3.15 -10.90 7.80
N PRO A 63 -2.92 -11.34 9.05
CA PRO A 63 -4.00 -11.77 9.94
C PRO A 63 -4.81 -10.58 10.49
N LYS A 64 -4.25 -9.37 10.46
CA LYS A 64 -4.91 -8.13 10.87
C LYS A 64 -5.22 -7.29 9.64
N ALA A 65 -6.40 -6.69 9.61
CA ALA A 65 -6.80 -5.79 8.54
C ALA A 65 -5.90 -4.54 8.54
N ILE A 66 -5.45 -4.16 7.35
CA ILE A 66 -4.74 -2.90 7.10
C ILE A 66 -5.78 -1.82 6.74
N GLY A 67 -5.68 -0.65 7.38
CA GLY A 67 -6.56 0.49 7.10
C GLY A 67 -6.29 1.06 5.71
N ALA A 68 -7.32 1.13 4.86
CA ALA A 68 -7.22 1.66 3.51
C ALA A 68 -6.76 3.14 3.46
N ALA A 69 -7.24 3.96 4.40
CA ALA A 69 -6.84 5.36 4.53
C ALA A 69 -5.37 5.48 4.97
N ASP A 70 -4.98 4.71 5.99
CA ASP A 70 -3.62 4.72 6.53
C ASP A 70 -2.59 4.24 5.50
N LEU A 71 -2.95 3.22 4.70
CA LEU A 71 -2.14 2.75 3.59
C LEU A 71 -2.00 3.82 2.50
N ALA A 72 -3.08 4.52 2.16
CA ALA A 72 -3.02 5.63 1.21
C ALA A 72 -2.08 6.76 1.69
N SER A 73 -2.16 7.13 2.97
CA SER A 73 -1.24 8.10 3.58
C SER A 73 0.21 7.61 3.58
N ALA A 74 0.44 6.33 3.88
CA ALA A 74 1.78 5.73 3.81
C ALA A 74 2.36 5.77 2.39
N LEU A 75 1.56 5.43 1.38
CA LEU A 75 1.96 5.52 -0.02
C LEU A 75 2.27 6.95 -0.45
N GLN A 76 1.56 7.93 0.11
CA GLN A 76 1.84 9.35 -0.11
C GLN A 76 3.22 9.77 0.43
N LEU A 77 3.58 9.30 1.64
CA LEU A 77 4.92 9.53 2.20
C LEU A 77 6.00 8.89 1.33
N VAL A 78 5.81 7.62 0.95
CA VAL A 78 6.74 6.91 0.06
C VAL A 78 6.91 7.63 -1.28
N LEU A 79 5.82 8.15 -1.85
CA LEU A 79 5.88 8.84 -3.14
C LEU A 79 6.53 10.22 -3.05
N ALA A 80 6.51 10.86 -1.86
CA ALA A 80 7.28 12.07 -1.61
C ALA A 80 8.79 11.78 -1.63
N ASP A 81 9.22 10.65 -1.06
CA ASP A 81 10.63 10.22 -1.04
C ASP A 81 11.09 9.65 -2.41
N PHE A 82 10.17 9.00 -3.14
CA PHE A 82 10.45 8.30 -4.39
C PHE A 82 9.47 8.71 -5.52
N PRO A 83 9.53 9.95 -6.03
CA PRO A 83 8.57 10.47 -7.01
C PRO A 83 8.55 9.69 -8.33
N ALA A 84 9.65 9.03 -8.69
CA ALA A 84 9.74 8.21 -9.90
C ALA A 84 8.75 7.04 -9.93
N LEU A 85 8.29 6.57 -8.77
CA LEU A 85 7.24 5.54 -8.68
C LEU A 85 5.90 6.02 -9.28
N GLY A 86 5.71 7.34 -9.35
CA GLY A 86 4.54 7.97 -9.94
C GLY A 86 4.67 8.34 -11.41
N TYR A 87 5.82 8.08 -12.03
CA TYR A 87 6.08 8.43 -13.42
C TYR A 87 5.44 7.45 -14.40
N ARG A 88 5.45 7.82 -15.67
CA ARG A 88 4.96 7.01 -16.81
C ARG A 88 6.12 6.74 -17.76
N LEU A 89 6.00 5.64 -18.51
CA LEU A 89 6.93 5.32 -19.58
C LEU A 89 6.68 6.23 -20.78
N SER A 90 7.74 6.86 -21.29
CA SER A 90 7.68 7.76 -22.44
C SER A 90 8.97 7.64 -23.27
N GLN A 91 9.09 8.43 -24.33
CA GLN A 91 10.30 8.57 -25.13
C GLN A 91 10.84 10.00 -25.12
N ASP A 92 12.17 10.11 -25.06
CA ASP A 92 12.84 11.39 -25.25
C ASP A 92 12.81 11.85 -26.72
N GLN A 93 13.32 13.06 -26.98
CA GLN A 93 13.41 13.63 -28.32
C GLN A 93 14.26 12.79 -29.31
N HIS A 94 15.02 11.82 -28.81
CA HIS A 94 15.85 10.90 -29.59
C HIS A 94 15.22 9.49 -29.68
N GLY A 95 13.98 9.30 -29.23
CA GLY A 95 13.30 8.01 -29.23
C GLY A 95 13.78 7.05 -28.15
N ARG A 96 14.59 7.50 -27.18
CA ARG A 96 15.07 6.64 -26.09
C ARG A 96 14.01 6.57 -25.00
N LEU A 97 13.82 5.38 -24.44
CA LEU A 97 12.89 5.19 -23.33
C LEU A 97 13.34 6.01 -22.11
N CYS A 98 12.39 6.70 -21.49
CA CYS A 98 12.59 7.43 -20.26
C CYS A 98 11.35 7.33 -19.39
N LEU A 99 11.52 7.58 -18.10
CA LEU A 99 10.39 7.84 -17.21
C LEU A 99 10.11 9.34 -17.26
N ARG A 100 8.84 9.73 -17.12
CA ARG A 100 8.44 11.13 -17.02
C ARG A 100 7.30 11.33 -16.04
N PRO A 101 7.25 12.47 -15.34
CA PRO A 101 6.04 12.87 -14.65
C PRO A 101 4.91 12.98 -15.70
N PRO A 102 3.71 12.47 -15.41
CA PRO A 102 2.60 12.56 -16.34
C PRO A 102 2.15 14.01 -16.53
N ALA A 103 1.68 14.34 -17.73
CA ALA A 103 1.22 15.69 -18.08
C ALA A 103 0.01 16.13 -17.25
N HIS A 104 -0.84 15.18 -16.84
CA HIS A 104 -1.99 15.44 -15.99
C HIS A 104 -1.78 14.83 -14.60
N GLN A 105 -1.87 15.66 -13.56
CA GLN A 105 -1.72 15.20 -12.18
C GLN A 105 -2.78 14.18 -11.77
N ALA A 106 -4.00 14.27 -12.34
CA ALA A 106 -5.12 13.38 -12.02
C ALA A 106 -4.78 11.89 -12.19
N VAL A 107 -3.87 11.59 -13.12
CA VAL A 107 -3.45 10.21 -13.44
C VAL A 107 -2.05 9.92 -12.91
N ALA A 108 -1.45 10.80 -12.10
CA ALA A 108 -0.11 10.63 -11.57
C ALA A 108 -0.06 9.72 -10.35
N GLY A 109 1.10 9.07 -10.17
CA GLY A 109 1.39 8.37 -8.92
C GLY A 109 1.16 6.87 -8.96
N ILE A 110 1.00 6.30 -7.76
CA ILE A 110 0.79 4.87 -7.51
C ILE A 110 -0.71 4.59 -7.58
N THR A 111 -1.12 3.55 -8.30
CA THR A 111 -2.53 3.12 -8.33
C THR A 111 -2.82 2.19 -7.15
N LEU A 112 -3.70 2.62 -6.25
CA LEU A 112 -4.22 1.82 -5.15
C LEU A 112 -5.55 1.18 -5.55
N LEU A 113 -5.53 -0.15 -5.68
CA LEU A 113 -6.71 -0.99 -5.91
C LEU A 113 -7.24 -1.48 -4.57
N GLN A 114 -8.52 -1.22 -4.29
CA GLN A 114 -9.16 -1.64 -3.04
C GLN A 114 -10.26 -2.62 -3.36
N GLY A 115 -10.34 -3.70 -2.61
CA GLY A 115 -11.39 -4.69 -2.81
C GLY A 115 -11.73 -5.46 -1.56
N THR A 116 -12.76 -6.29 -1.68
CA THR A 116 -13.20 -7.22 -0.65
C THR A 116 -13.33 -8.60 -1.27
N SER A 117 -12.92 -9.64 -0.55
CA SER A 117 -13.12 -11.02 -0.97
C SER A 117 -14.06 -11.73 0.00
N PRO A 118 -14.95 -12.64 -0.45
CA PRO A 118 -15.71 -13.50 0.46
C PRO A 118 -14.86 -14.64 1.03
N SER A 119 -13.63 -14.85 0.55
CA SER A 119 -12.72 -15.88 1.06
C SER A 119 -12.19 -15.51 2.45
N THR A 120 -12.27 -16.43 3.39
CA THR A 120 -11.66 -16.26 4.72
C THR A 120 -10.15 -16.47 4.68
N LEU A 121 -9.44 -15.91 5.67
CA LEU A 121 -8.00 -16.15 5.84
C LEU A 121 -7.66 -17.65 5.93
N GLN A 122 -8.49 -18.43 6.63
CA GLN A 122 -8.28 -19.87 6.79
C GLN A 122 -8.37 -20.61 5.45
N GLN A 123 -9.31 -20.23 4.58
CA GLN A 123 -9.42 -20.82 3.23
C GLN A 123 -8.18 -20.51 2.39
N LEU A 124 -7.68 -19.28 2.43
CA LEU A 124 -6.44 -18.90 1.71
C LEU A 124 -5.23 -19.70 2.19
N LEU A 125 -5.09 -19.89 3.50
CA LEU A 125 -4.00 -20.68 4.08
C LEU A 125 -4.14 -22.19 3.79
N GLN A 126 -5.37 -22.71 3.72
CA GLN A 126 -5.64 -24.11 3.39
C GLN A 126 -5.29 -24.44 1.93
N HIS A 127 -5.59 -23.53 0.99
CA HIS A 127 -5.24 -23.70 -0.42
C HIS A 127 -3.72 -23.81 -0.64
N GLY A 128 -2.90 -23.14 0.16
CA GLY A 128 -1.44 -23.21 0.06
C GLY A 128 -0.84 -24.56 0.47
N ASN A 129 -1.51 -25.32 1.34
CA ASN A 129 -0.98 -26.58 1.86
C ASN A 129 -1.18 -27.76 0.89
N GLY A 130 -2.09 -27.65 -0.09
CA GLY A 130 -2.34 -28.70 -1.08
C GLY A 130 -1.30 -28.78 -2.19
N ILE A 131 -0.58 -27.68 -2.45
CA ILE A 131 0.44 -27.60 -3.50
C ILE A 131 1.78 -28.02 -2.90
N SER A 132 1.95 -29.33 -2.78
CA SER A 132 3.22 -30.03 -2.53
C SER A 132 4.24 -29.21 -1.76
N SER A 133 4.18 -29.30 -0.43
CA SER A 133 5.38 -29.23 0.38
C SER A 133 6.33 -30.34 -0.09
N ARG A 134 7.06 -30.10 -1.19
CA ARG A 134 8.34 -30.75 -1.47
C ARG A 134 9.26 -30.26 -0.35
N ARG A 135 9.10 -30.87 0.83
CA ARG A 135 10.19 -30.93 1.79
C ARG A 135 11.34 -31.47 0.98
N PHE A 136 12.38 -30.65 0.81
CA PHE A 136 13.70 -31.17 0.59
C PHE A 136 13.95 -32.07 1.80
N ALA A 137 13.69 -33.37 1.62
CA ALA A 137 14.05 -34.39 2.57
C ALA A 137 15.57 -34.49 2.47
N ASP A 138 16.26 -33.64 3.22
CA ASP A 138 17.65 -33.87 3.55
C ASP A 138 17.70 -34.52 4.95
N PRO A 139 18.30 -35.71 5.09
CA PRO A 139 18.30 -36.46 6.33
C PRO A 139 19.49 -36.01 7.17
N THR A 140 19.28 -35.15 8.18
CA THR A 140 20.16 -35.11 9.36
C THR A 140 19.54 -34.28 10.48
N PRO A 141 19.42 -34.81 11.71
CA PRO A 141 19.03 -34.03 12.87
C PRO A 141 20.26 -33.36 13.50
N PRO A 142 20.21 -32.06 13.82
CA PRO A 142 20.90 -31.54 14.97
C PRO A 142 19.90 -31.26 16.09
N GLU A 143 20.08 -31.96 17.21
CA GLU A 143 19.55 -31.57 18.51
C GLU A 143 20.01 -30.16 18.86
N HIS A 144 19.17 -29.13 18.75
CA HIS A 144 19.30 -27.91 19.54
C HIS A 144 17.95 -27.19 19.72
N THR A 145 17.47 -27.20 20.97
CA THR A 145 16.69 -26.19 21.70
C THR A 145 15.33 -25.72 21.12
N PRO A 146 14.19 -26.14 21.69
CA PRO A 146 12.87 -25.66 21.31
C PRO A 146 12.41 -24.53 22.25
N GLN A 147 12.53 -23.25 21.86
CA GLN A 147 11.58 -22.24 22.38
C GLN A 147 11.53 -20.86 21.72
N GLN A 148 12.36 -20.52 20.71
CA GLN A 148 12.39 -19.13 20.21
C GLN A 148 12.29 -18.93 18.69
N GLN A 149 11.68 -19.89 17.95
CA GLN A 149 11.49 -19.78 16.49
C GLN A 149 10.03 -19.85 16.00
N GLN A 150 9.02 -19.82 16.88
CA GLN A 150 7.61 -20.00 16.49
C GLN A 150 6.86 -18.74 16.00
N GLN A 151 7.57 -17.69 15.58
CA GLN A 151 6.99 -16.63 14.74
C GLN A 151 7.75 -16.44 13.43
N GLN A 152 8.33 -17.52 12.87
CA GLN A 152 8.52 -17.53 11.43
C GLN A 152 7.15 -17.49 10.78
N GLN A 153 6.77 -16.30 10.31
CA GLN A 153 5.69 -16.11 9.36
C GLN A 153 5.93 -17.12 8.24
N GLN A 154 5.12 -18.18 8.19
CA GLN A 154 5.14 -19.10 7.08
C GLN A 154 4.78 -18.27 5.85
N LEU A 155 5.80 -17.98 5.04
CA LEU A 155 5.62 -17.34 3.75
C LEU A 155 4.99 -18.41 2.84
N VAL A 156 3.67 -18.56 2.94
CA VAL A 156 2.92 -19.47 2.06
C VAL A 156 2.97 -18.86 0.67
N ALA A 157 3.82 -19.44 -0.19
CA ALA A 157 3.84 -19.07 -1.60
C ALA A 157 2.54 -19.56 -2.23
N LEU A 158 1.61 -18.63 -2.47
CA LEU A 158 0.39 -18.87 -3.24
C LEU A 158 0.65 -18.35 -4.66
N PRO A 159 1.18 -19.18 -5.57
CA PRO A 159 1.63 -18.74 -6.89
C PRO A 159 0.51 -18.11 -7.73
N GLU A 160 -0.75 -18.46 -7.45
CA GLU A 160 -1.92 -17.94 -8.17
C GLU A 160 -2.45 -16.62 -7.60
N LEU A 161 -2.05 -16.25 -6.38
CA LEU A 161 -2.64 -15.12 -5.69
C LEU A 161 -2.28 -13.76 -6.33
N PRO A 162 -1.04 -13.52 -6.81
CA PRO A 162 -0.74 -12.30 -7.56
C PRO A 162 -1.56 -12.18 -8.84
N ALA A 163 -1.78 -13.28 -9.57
CA ALA A 163 -2.63 -13.31 -10.76
C ALA A 163 -4.11 -13.05 -10.42
N ALA A 164 -4.60 -13.53 -9.27
CA ALA A 164 -5.95 -13.23 -8.79
C ALA A 164 -6.12 -11.74 -8.42
N LEU A 165 -5.09 -11.10 -7.84
CA LEU A 165 -5.13 -9.69 -7.45
C LEU A 165 -5.02 -8.74 -8.64
N PHE A 166 -4.11 -9.00 -9.58
CA PHE A 166 -3.77 -8.07 -10.64
C PHE A 166 -4.26 -8.48 -12.02
N GLY A 167 -4.91 -9.64 -12.11
CA GLY A 167 -5.22 -10.30 -13.37
C GLY A 167 -3.97 -10.70 -14.15
N HIS A 168 -4.19 -11.23 -15.34
CA HIS A 168 -3.16 -11.31 -16.36
C HIS A 168 -3.16 -9.98 -17.10
N LEU A 169 -2.09 -9.19 -16.94
CA LEU A 169 -1.88 -8.11 -17.89
C LEU A 169 -1.66 -8.76 -19.25
N PRO A 170 -2.31 -8.27 -20.32
CA PRO A 170 -1.90 -8.68 -21.66
C PRO A 170 -0.42 -8.36 -21.77
N GLY A 171 0.38 -9.34 -22.19
CA GLY A 171 1.77 -9.12 -22.60
C GLY A 171 1.80 -8.30 -23.88
N ALA A 172 1.21 -7.10 -23.86
CA ALA A 172 1.15 -6.21 -24.98
C ALA A 172 2.54 -5.61 -25.18
N LEU A 173 3.00 -5.62 -26.42
CA LEU A 173 4.31 -5.12 -26.78
C LEU A 173 4.40 -3.60 -26.49
N LEU A 174 5.62 -3.13 -26.24
CA LEU A 174 6.02 -1.73 -25.98
C LEU A 174 5.18 -0.64 -26.70
N PRO A 175 4.84 -0.77 -28.00
CA PRO A 175 4.15 0.30 -28.72
C PRO A 175 2.79 0.68 -28.13
N ALA A 176 2.09 -0.25 -27.46
CA ALA A 176 0.77 0.02 -26.90
C ALA A 176 0.81 0.79 -25.56
N TYR A 177 1.96 0.80 -24.88
CA TYR A 177 2.13 1.37 -23.54
C TYR A 177 2.94 2.66 -23.52
N LEU A 178 3.62 2.98 -24.62
CA LEU A 178 4.31 4.24 -24.78
C LEU A 178 3.31 5.39 -24.73
N ASP A 179 3.55 6.33 -23.82
CA ASP A 179 2.73 7.53 -23.63
C ASP A 179 1.27 7.25 -23.20
N ASP A 180 0.97 6.02 -22.73
CA ASP A 180 -0.29 5.75 -22.03
C ASP A 180 -0.23 6.39 -20.63
N ALA A 181 -0.83 7.57 -20.53
CA ALA A 181 -0.88 8.35 -19.29
C ALA A 181 -1.60 7.60 -18.15
N GLU A 182 -2.48 6.66 -18.47
CA GLU A 182 -3.27 5.89 -17.50
C GLU A 182 -2.50 4.69 -16.94
N LEU A 183 -1.45 4.21 -17.64
CA LEU A 183 -0.72 3.03 -17.24
C LEU A 183 0.27 3.34 -16.10
N ALA A 184 -0.17 3.12 -14.87
CA ALA A 184 0.73 3.20 -13.72
C ALA A 184 1.82 2.11 -13.76
N LEU A 185 3.05 2.50 -13.42
CA LEU A 185 4.16 1.55 -13.32
C LEU A 185 4.17 0.79 -11.99
N VAL A 186 3.46 1.31 -10.98
CA VAL A 186 3.28 0.69 -9.65
C VAL A 186 1.80 0.60 -9.32
N HIS A 187 1.36 -0.59 -8.94
CA HIS A 187 0.04 -0.84 -8.39
C HIS A 187 0.17 -1.49 -7.01
N VAL A 188 -0.64 -1.04 -6.08
CA VAL A 188 -0.80 -1.66 -4.77
C VAL A 188 -2.24 -2.12 -4.65
N ALA A 189 -2.46 -3.40 -4.35
CA ALA A 189 -3.79 -3.94 -4.14
C ALA A 189 -3.99 -4.22 -2.64
N LEU A 190 -5.13 -3.82 -2.09
CA LEU A 190 -5.53 -4.14 -0.73
C LEU A 190 -6.90 -4.80 -0.76
N VAL A 191 -6.95 -6.09 -0.40
CA VAL A 191 -8.18 -6.88 -0.35
C VAL A 191 -8.51 -7.24 1.09
N GLN A 192 -9.65 -6.76 1.59
CA GLN A 192 -10.14 -7.10 2.92
C GLN A 192 -10.83 -8.46 2.91
N LEU A 193 -10.65 -9.23 3.99
CA LEU A 193 -11.24 -10.56 4.16
C LEU A 193 -12.32 -10.55 5.25
N PRO A 194 -13.37 -11.38 5.15
CA PRO A 194 -14.36 -11.58 6.20
C PRO A 194 -13.71 -12.15 7.46
N GLY A 195 -14.16 -11.65 8.61
CA GLY A 195 -13.60 -12.03 9.92
C GLY A 195 -12.29 -11.32 10.28
N GLY A 196 -11.82 -10.40 9.43
CA GLY A 196 -10.57 -9.66 9.63
C GLY A 196 -9.42 -10.20 8.78
N GLY A 197 -8.27 -9.53 8.87
CA GLY A 197 -7.15 -9.78 7.99
C GLY A 197 -7.32 -9.15 6.61
N CYS A 198 -6.24 -9.20 5.82
CA CYS A 198 -6.25 -8.68 4.46
C CYS A 198 -5.13 -9.30 3.62
N VAL A 199 -5.24 -9.11 2.31
CA VAL A 199 -4.20 -9.44 1.34
C VAL A 199 -3.68 -8.13 0.75
N LEU A 200 -2.36 -7.93 0.79
CA LEU A 200 -1.67 -6.81 0.18
C LEU A 200 -0.90 -7.31 -1.04
N GLY A 201 -1.24 -6.82 -2.23
CA GLY A 201 -0.48 -7.03 -3.45
C GLY A 201 0.40 -5.83 -3.77
N LEU A 202 1.59 -6.10 -4.31
CA LEU A 202 2.42 -5.14 -5.02
C LEU A 202 2.64 -5.65 -6.44
N ARG A 203 2.40 -4.78 -7.43
CA ARG A 203 2.80 -4.98 -8.82
C ARG A 203 3.67 -3.81 -9.26
N MET A 204 4.89 -4.08 -9.72
CA MET A 204 5.86 -3.05 -10.11
C MET A 204 6.49 -3.40 -11.45
N SER A 205 6.55 -2.44 -12.38
CA SER A 205 7.26 -2.60 -13.65
C SER A 205 8.75 -2.81 -13.40
N HIS A 206 9.38 -3.74 -14.11
CA HIS A 206 10.83 -3.92 -14.05
C HIS A 206 11.64 -2.70 -14.52
N LEU A 207 11.01 -1.76 -15.22
CA LEU A 207 11.62 -0.49 -15.62
C LEU A 207 11.95 0.42 -14.42
N LEU A 208 11.30 0.18 -13.28
CA LEU A 208 11.56 0.92 -12.04
C LEU A 208 12.62 0.27 -11.15
N GLY A 209 12.99 -0.99 -11.45
CA GLY A 209 14.01 -1.70 -10.69
C GLY A 209 13.80 -3.21 -10.69
N ASP A 210 14.61 -3.87 -9.87
CA ASP A 210 14.65 -5.30 -9.69
C ASP A 210 13.87 -5.77 -8.43
N TRP A 211 13.99 -7.06 -8.10
CA TRP A 211 13.39 -7.62 -6.89
C TRP A 211 13.91 -6.99 -5.59
N SER A 212 15.17 -6.56 -5.58
CA SER A 212 15.74 -5.84 -4.43
C SER A 212 15.04 -4.50 -4.24
N SER A 213 14.78 -3.79 -5.33
CA SER A 213 14.05 -2.52 -5.36
C SER A 213 12.59 -2.71 -4.94
N ALA A 214 11.92 -3.77 -5.41
CA ALA A 214 10.56 -4.11 -4.99
C ALA A 214 10.46 -4.40 -3.49
N ARG A 215 11.45 -5.12 -2.93
CA ARG A 215 11.55 -5.40 -1.50
C ARG A 215 11.78 -4.13 -0.69
N LEU A 216 12.66 -3.24 -1.14
CA LEU A 216 12.90 -1.95 -0.50
C LEU A 216 11.62 -1.09 -0.51
N LEU A 217 10.86 -1.11 -1.60
CA LEU A 217 9.56 -0.43 -1.68
C LEU A 217 8.58 -0.99 -0.63
N LEU A 218 8.45 -2.31 -0.51
CA LEU A 218 7.59 -2.93 0.52
C LEU A 218 8.04 -2.54 1.94
N CYS A 219 9.35 -2.55 2.22
CA CYS A 219 9.89 -2.12 3.50
C CYS A 219 9.60 -0.63 3.77
N SER A 220 9.71 0.22 2.76
CA SER A 220 9.42 1.66 2.86
C SER A 220 7.93 1.90 3.12
N ILE A 221 7.05 1.18 2.43
CA ILE A 221 5.59 1.21 2.69
C ILE A 221 5.29 0.78 4.13
N ALA A 222 5.91 -0.29 4.61
CA ALA A 222 5.71 -0.78 5.98
C ALA A 222 6.20 0.21 7.04
N ALA A 223 7.36 0.84 6.82
CA ALA A 223 7.90 1.87 7.69
C ALA A 223 6.99 3.12 7.72
N ALA A 224 6.60 3.62 6.55
CA ALA A 224 5.68 4.76 6.42
C ALA A 224 4.32 4.47 7.06
N TYR A 225 3.78 3.26 6.88
CA TYR A 225 2.54 2.84 7.53
C TYR A 225 2.65 2.84 9.05
N SER A 226 3.77 2.34 9.58
CA SER A 226 4.03 2.36 11.03
C SER A 226 4.12 3.79 11.57
N GLN A 227 4.73 4.70 10.82
CA GLN A 227 4.78 6.12 11.16
C GLN A 227 3.38 6.74 11.19
N VAL A 228 2.53 6.48 10.20
CA VAL A 228 1.14 6.97 10.17
C VAL A 228 0.36 6.47 11.39
N GLN A 229 0.49 5.18 11.73
CA GLN A 229 -0.16 4.62 12.93
C GLN A 229 0.32 5.29 14.23
N GLN A 230 1.63 5.53 14.36
CA GLN A 230 2.19 6.22 15.52
C GLN A 230 1.68 7.67 15.64
N GLN A 231 1.61 8.40 14.53
CA GLN A 231 1.08 9.76 14.50
C GLN A 231 -0.39 9.81 14.92
N GLN A 232 -1.23 8.88 14.46
CA GLN A 232 -2.63 8.80 14.86
C GLN A 232 -2.79 8.48 16.35
N GLN A 233 -1.99 7.55 16.89
CA GLN A 233 -2.02 7.24 18.32
C GLN A 233 -1.61 8.44 19.17
N GLN A 234 -0.59 9.19 18.75
CA GLN A 234 -0.16 10.42 19.44
C GLN A 234 -1.25 11.50 19.41
N GLN A 235 -1.93 11.70 18.29
CA GLN A 235 -3.04 12.67 18.19
C GLN A 235 -4.22 12.31 19.11
N GLN A 236 -4.59 11.04 19.20
CA GLN A 236 -5.68 10.60 20.09
C GLN A 236 -5.35 10.82 21.58
N GLN A 237 -4.09 10.60 21.98
CA GLN A 237 -3.65 10.87 23.36
C GLN A 237 -3.69 12.37 23.70
N GLN A 238 -3.30 13.25 22.75
CA GLN A 238 -3.36 14.69 22.96
C GLN A 238 -4.80 15.21 23.09
N GLN A 239 -5.75 14.69 22.30
CA GLN A 239 -7.16 15.08 22.43
C GLN A 239 -7.77 14.67 23.77
N HIS A 240 -7.43 13.49 24.29
CA HIS A 240 -7.88 13.07 25.62
C HIS A 240 -7.35 13.97 26.73
N GLN A 241 -6.08 14.39 26.68
CA GLN A 241 -5.53 15.32 27.66
C GLN A 241 -6.21 16.70 27.61
N GLN A 242 -6.51 17.23 26.42
CA GLN A 242 -7.23 18.49 26.30
C GLN A 242 -8.66 18.40 26.84
N GLN A 243 -9.39 17.30 26.59
CA GLN A 243 -10.71 17.12 27.18
C GLN A 243 -10.67 17.02 28.70
N GLN A 244 -9.69 16.33 29.28
CA GLN A 244 -9.56 16.27 30.75
C GLN A 244 -9.24 17.64 31.34
N GLN A 245 -8.37 18.44 30.71
CA GLN A 245 -8.10 19.81 31.16
C GLN A 245 -9.34 20.70 31.06
N GLN A 246 -10.08 20.64 29.94
CA GLN A 246 -11.33 21.40 29.81
C GLN A 246 -12.38 20.96 30.82
N HIS A 247 -12.49 19.66 31.11
CA HIS A 247 -13.41 19.15 32.12
C HIS A 247 -12.99 19.59 33.53
N ALA A 248 -11.69 19.56 33.84
CA ALA A 248 -11.17 20.05 35.11
C ALA A 248 -11.41 21.56 35.30
N VAL A 249 -11.21 22.37 34.26
CA VAL A 249 -11.50 23.82 34.29
C VAL A 249 -13.00 24.07 34.44
N THR A 250 -13.86 23.29 33.77
CA THR A 250 -15.32 23.42 33.88
C THR A 250 -15.81 23.05 35.28
N LEU A 251 -15.27 22.00 35.89
CA LEU A 251 -15.61 21.62 37.27
C LEU A 251 -15.17 22.70 38.28
N GLN A 252 -13.98 23.28 38.12
CA GLN A 252 -13.54 24.38 38.98
C GLN A 252 -14.44 25.62 38.87
N LEU A 253 -14.90 25.99 37.67
CA LEU A 253 -15.83 27.11 37.49
C LEU A 253 -17.19 26.88 38.17
N LEU A 254 -17.69 25.64 38.17
CA LEU A 254 -18.93 25.25 38.85
C LEU A 254 -18.82 25.36 40.37
N GLU A 255 -17.68 24.99 40.97
CA GLU A 255 -17.45 25.16 42.41
C GLU A 255 -17.38 26.64 42.83
N VAL A 256 -16.71 27.48 42.04
CA VAL A 256 -16.63 28.93 42.31
C VAL A 256 -18.01 29.60 42.20
N ALA A 257 -18.84 29.20 41.23
CA ALA A 257 -20.21 29.71 41.10
C ALA A 257 -21.11 29.30 42.28
N ALA A 258 -20.96 28.07 42.78
CA ALA A 258 -21.71 27.59 43.96
C ALA A 258 -21.32 28.36 45.24
N ALA A 259 -20.03 28.66 45.43
CA ALA A 259 -19.57 29.45 46.58
C ALA A 259 -20.08 30.91 46.54
N ALA A 260 -20.13 31.53 45.36
CA ALA A 260 -20.67 32.89 45.21
C ALA A 260 -22.19 32.96 45.48
N ALA A 261 -22.96 31.93 45.11
CA ALA A 261 -24.39 31.88 45.39
C ALA A 261 -24.69 31.76 46.90
N ALA A 262 -23.85 31.05 47.67
CA ALA A 262 -23.99 30.93 49.12
C ALA A 262 -23.71 32.26 49.85
N ALA A 263 -22.76 33.07 49.36
CA ALA A 263 -22.42 34.36 49.97
C ALA A 263 -23.55 35.40 49.83
N CYS A 264 -24.32 35.39 48.73
CA CYS A 264 -25.44 36.32 48.52
C CYS A 264 -26.63 36.08 49.46
N HIS A 265 -26.78 34.90 50.07
CA HIS A 265 -27.85 34.64 51.04
C HIS A 265 -27.58 35.22 52.44
N SER A 266 -26.31 35.46 52.81
CA SER A 266 -25.97 35.95 54.14
C SER A 266 -26.13 37.48 54.30
N CYS A 267 -26.19 38.25 53.22
CA CYS A 267 -26.27 39.72 53.26
C CYS A 267 -27.71 40.27 53.24
N ARG A 268 -28.73 39.41 53.31
CA ARG A 268 -30.15 39.80 53.19
C ARG A 268 -30.94 39.70 54.50
N SER A 269 -30.24 39.54 55.63
CA SER A 269 -30.79 39.58 57.00
C SER A 269 -30.44 40.90 57.65
#